data_AF-A0A432F7Z6-F1
#
_entry.id   AF-A0A432F7Z6-F1
#
_cell.length_a   1.000
_cell.length_b   1.000
_cell.length_c   1.000
_cell.angle_alpha   90.00
_cell.angle_beta   90.00
_cell.angle_gamma   90.00
#
_symmetry.space_group_name_H-M   'P 1'
#
loop_
_entity.id
_entity.type
_entity.pdbx_description
1 polymer ?
#
loop_
_entity_poly.entity_id
_entity_poly.type
_entity_poly.pdbx_seq_one_letter_code
_entity_poly.pdbx_strand_id
1 'polypeptide(L)' 'GRFAVQQFITTDGFKFLLPEGEWVAFRASGTEPVIRCYLEAKGAQHLKQLKSACHKILTGK' A
#
# COMPACT_ATOMS: atom_id res chain seq x y z
N GLY A 1 0.52 11.49 -5.09
CA GLY A 1 1.18 11.31 -3.77
C GLY A 1 2.68 11.49 -3.93
N ARG A 2 3.44 11.53 -2.83
CA ARG A 2 4.90 11.78 -2.85
C ARG A 2 5.76 10.63 -3.38
N PHE A 3 5.19 9.42 -3.50
CA PHE A 3 5.87 8.24 -4.01
C PHE A 3 5.44 8.04 -5.46
N ALA A 4 6.42 7.92 -6.37
CA ALA A 4 6.15 7.53 -7.75
C ALA A 4 5.77 6.04 -7.79
N VAL A 5 4.78 5.69 -8.60
CA VAL A 5 4.43 4.28 -8.86
C VAL A 5 5.21 3.85 -10.08
N GLN A 6 6.07 2.83 -9.93
CA GLN A 6 6.82 2.23 -11.03
C GLN A 6 6.00 1.19 -11.77
N GLN A 7 5.19 0.42 -11.04
CA GLN A 7 4.32 -0.59 -11.62
C GLN A 7 3.06 -0.75 -10.79
N PHE A 8 1.96 -1.02 -11.49
CA PHE A 8 0.67 -1.32 -10.90
C PHE A 8 0.24 -2.74 -11.28
N ILE A 9 -0.14 -3.54 -10.28
CA ILE A 9 -0.51 -4.95 -10.42
C ILE A 9 -1.90 -5.15 -9.83
N THR A 10 -2.78 -5.77 -10.61
CA THR A 10 -4.22 -5.95 -10.27
C THR A 10 -4.66 -7.41 -10.18
N THR A 11 -3.72 -8.36 -10.12
CA THR A 11 -4.02 -9.80 -10.11
C THR A 11 -4.83 -10.23 -8.88
N ASP A 12 -4.50 -9.68 -7.70
CA ASP A 12 -5.22 -9.92 -6.45
C ASP A 12 -5.25 -8.64 -5.62
N GLY A 13 -6.34 -7.88 -5.76
CA GLY A 13 -6.44 -6.53 -5.22
C GLY A 13 -5.58 -5.54 -6.02
N PHE A 14 -4.88 -4.66 -5.31
CA PHE A 14 -4.13 -3.55 -5.90
C PHE A 14 -2.75 -3.47 -5.27
N LYS A 15 -1.70 -3.81 -6.03
CA LYS A 15 -0.30 -3.69 -5.60
C LYS A 15 0.42 -2.62 -6.41
N PHE A 16 1.13 -1.75 -5.71
CA PHE A 16 1.91 -0.66 -6.27
C PHE A 16 3.38 -0.88 -5.92
N LEU A 17 4.21 -1.08 -6.94
CA LEU A 17 5.66 -1.09 -6.78
C LEU A 17 6.16 0.36 -6.81
N LEU A 18 7.01 0.70 -5.86
CA LEU A 18 7.60 2.01 -5.66
C LEU A 18 9.12 1.91 -5.90
N PRO A 19 9.83 3.05 -6.05
CA PRO A 19 11.29 3.05 -6.12
C PRO A 19 11.96 2.32 -4.96
N GLU A 20 13.21 1.92 -5.16
CA GLU A 20 14.04 1.29 -4.13
C GLU A 20 13.50 -0.05 -3.59
N GLY A 21 12.65 -0.73 -4.37
CA GLY A 21 12.06 -2.03 -4.01
C GLY A 21 10.92 -1.94 -2.99
N GLU A 22 10.50 -0.74 -2.61
CA GLU A 22 9.37 -0.54 -1.70
C GLU A 22 8.04 -0.87 -2.41
N TRP A 23 7.02 -1.28 -1.65
CA TRP A 23 5.71 -1.54 -2.24
C TRP A 23 4.57 -1.44 -1.21
N VAL A 24 3.38 -1.20 -1.73
CA VAL A 24 2.14 -1.29 -0.94
C VAL A 24 1.11 -2.13 -1.69
N ALA A 25 0.29 -2.88 -0.95
CA ALA A 25 -0.80 -3.65 -1.55
C ALA A 25 -2.07 -3.58 -0.71
N PHE A 26 -3.22 -3.51 -1.40
CA PHE A 26 -4.54 -3.53 -0.80
C PHE A 26 -5.32 -4.72 -1.34
N ARG A 27 -5.98 -5.46 -0.46
CA ARG A 27 -6.84 -6.57 -0.85
C ARG A 27 -8.09 -6.60 0.00
N ALA A 28 -9.25 -6.72 -0.64
CA ALA A 28 -10.48 -7.06 0.08
C ALA A 28 -10.37 -8.50 0.62
N SER A 29 -10.69 -8.71 1.90
CA SER A 29 -10.79 -10.07 2.43
C SER A 29 -12.01 -10.75 1.82
N GLY A 30 -11.87 -12.01 1.40
CA GLY A 30 -12.98 -12.78 0.84
C GLY A 30 -13.92 -13.37 1.91
N THR A 31 -13.50 -13.38 3.18
CA THR A 31 -14.20 -14.05 4.28
C THR A 31 -14.69 -13.09 5.36
N GLU A 32 -14.16 -11.88 5.43
CA GLU A 32 -14.41 -10.91 6.50
C GLU A 32 -14.62 -9.53 5.89
N PRO A 33 -15.44 -8.64 6.49
CA PRO A 33 -15.68 -7.29 5.97
C PRO A 33 -14.49 -6.35 6.27
N VAL A 34 -13.30 -6.69 5.79
CA VAL A 34 -12.06 -5.95 6.04
C VAL A 34 -11.23 -5.79 4.77
N ILE A 35 -10.49 -4.68 4.67
CA ILE A 35 -9.45 -4.49 3.66
C ILE A 35 -8.09 -4.74 4.31
N ARG A 36 -7.29 -5.64 3.73
CA ARG A 36 -5.91 -5.91 4.13
C ARG A 36 -4.98 -4.92 3.44
N CYS A 37 -4.07 -4.34 4.22
CA CYS A 37 -3.05 -3.41 3.75
C CYS A 37 -1.67 -3.97 4.08
N TYR A 38 -0.87 -4.19 3.05
CA TYR A 38 0.50 -4.70 3.15
C TYR A 38 1.47 -3.61 2.72
N LEU A 39 2.60 -3.51 3.43
CA LEU A 39 3.58 -2.44 3.23
C LEU A 39 4.97 -3.06 3.35
N GLU A 40 5.85 -2.71 2.42
CA GLU A 40 7.29 -2.95 2.51
C GLU A 40 8.01 -1.65 2.21
N ALA A 41 9.01 -1.33 3.03
CA ALA A 41 9.71 -0.06 2.97
C ALA A 41 11.17 -0.22 3.36
N LYS A 42 12.03 0.65 2.83
CA LYS A 42 13.47 0.71 3.09
C LYS A 42 13.74 1.50 4.38
N GLY A 43 13.19 1.00 5.48
CA GLY A 43 13.40 1.52 6.84
C GLY A 43 12.15 2.13 7.50
N ALA A 44 12.29 2.41 8.80
CA ALA A 44 11.17 2.79 9.66
C ALA A 44 10.51 4.12 9.28
N GLN A 45 11.29 5.09 8.78
CA GLN A 45 10.76 6.41 8.40
C GLN A 45 9.81 6.30 7.20
N HIS A 46 10.24 5.59 6.14
CA HIS A 46 9.42 5.37 4.95
C HIS A 46 8.20 4.52 5.27
N LEU A 47 8.36 3.48 6.11
CA LEU A 47 7.23 2.66 6.55
C LEU A 47 6.16 3.50 7.26
N LYS A 48 6.55 4.41 8.16
CA LYS A 48 5.62 5.31 8.86
C LYS A 48 4.86 6.19 7.88
N GLN A 49 5.55 6.69 6.86
CA GLN A 49 4.98 7.58 5.86
C GLN A 49 4.03 6.83 4.90
N LEU A 50 4.40 5.62 4.44
CA LEU A 50 3.53 4.75 3.66
C LEU A 50 2.29 4.35 4.46
N LYS A 51 2.46 3.95 5.73
CA LYS A 51 1.35 3.60 6.63
C LYS A 51 0.37 4.75 6.77
N SER A 52 0.86 5.98 6.98
CA SER A 52 0.01 7.16 7.08
C SER A 52 -0.75 7.44 5.77
N ALA A 53 -0.08 7.35 4.62
CA ALA A 53 -0.71 7.56 3.31
C ALA A 53 -1.78 6.49 3.02
N CYS A 54 -1.48 5.22 3.27
CA CYS A 54 -2.41 4.12 3.05
C CYS A 54 -3.62 4.20 3.98
N HIS A 55 -3.43 4.58 5.25
CA HIS A 55 -4.53 4.76 6.20
C HIS A 55 -5.49 5.87 5.76
N LYS A 56 -4.97 6.99 5.24
CA LYS A 56 -5.79 8.08 4.68
C LYS A 56 -6.65 7.59 3.51
N ILE A 57 -6.03 6.89 2.55
CA ILE A 57 -6.71 6.30 1.39
C ILE A 57 -7.84 5.36 1.85
N LEU A 58 -7.57 4.45 2.78
CA LEU A 58 -8.56 3.46 3.24
C LEU A 58 -9.68 4.05 4.09
N THR A 59 -9.45 5.20 4.72
CA THR A 59 -10.47 5.88 5.54
C THR A 59 -11.19 7.01 4.80
N GLY A 60 -10.83 7.26 3.53
CA GLY A 60 -11.40 8.34 2.71
C GLY A 60 -11.08 9.74 3.24
N LYS A 61 -9.96 9.89 3.96
CA LYS A 61 -9.51 11.16 4.58
C LYS A 61 -8.33 11.78 3.85
#